data_AF-A0A7Z8QYW1-F1
#
_entry.id   AF-A0A7Z8QYW1-F1
#
_cell.length_a   1.000
_cell.length_b   1.000
_cell.length_c   1.000
_cell.angle_alpha   90.00
_cell.angle_beta   90.00
_cell.angle_gamma   90.00
#
_symmetry.space_group_name_H-M   'P 1'
#
loop_
_entity.id
_entity.type
_entity.pdbx_description
1 polymer ?
#
loop_
_entity_poly.entity_id
_entity_poly.type
_entity_poly.pdbx_seq_one_letter_code
_entity_poly.pdbx_strand_id
1 'polypeptide(L)'
;TQLKQDYLDAGNPVISMDTKKKELLGTFYRNGSLYTQAAIQTNDHDFPSSATGSVIPHGFYDLKRNTGYITLGTSHDTSEFACDSLFQWWVNEGIIHYPKAKSLLILCDGGGSNSSR
;
A
#
# COMPACT_ATOMS: atom_id res chain seq x y z
N THR A 1 11.69 -10.40 -16.05
CA THR A 1 12.54 -9.60 -16.96
C THR A 1 14.00 -9.82 -16.58
N GLN A 2 14.93 -9.67 -17.52
CA GLN A 2 16.37 -9.80 -17.25
C GLN A 2 16.81 -8.89 -16.10
N LEU A 3 16.39 -7.62 -16.16
CA LEU A 3 16.67 -6.62 -15.12
C LEU A 3 16.26 -7.05 -13.71
N LYS A 4 15.11 -7.73 -13.57
CA LYS A 4 14.66 -8.26 -12.28
C LYS A 4 15.64 -9.29 -11.74
N GLN A 5 16.09 -10.20 -12.61
CA GLN A 5 17.04 -11.24 -12.23
C GLN A 5 18.38 -10.63 -11.83
N ASP A 6 18.89 -9.67 -12.60
CA ASP A 6 20.15 -8.99 -12.32
C ASP A 6 20.16 -8.32 -10.92
N TYR A 7 19.04 -7.69 -10.53
CA TYR A 7 18.92 -7.09 -9.20
C TYR A 7 18.86 -8.13 -8.08
N LEU A 8 18.13 -9.22 -8.28
CA LEU A 8 18.06 -10.32 -7.32
C LEU A 8 19.43 -10.96 -7.10
N ASP A 9 20.17 -11.22 -8.18
CA ASP A 9 21.51 -11.82 -8.16
C ASP A 9 22.55 -10.88 -7.54
N ALA A 10 22.44 -9.56 -7.78
CA ALA A 10 23.27 -8.54 -7.13
C ALA A 10 22.93 -8.33 -5.64
N GLY A 11 21.91 -9.01 -5.12
CA GLY A 11 21.49 -8.90 -3.73
C GLY A 11 20.73 -7.61 -3.38
N ASN A 12 20.38 -6.81 -4.39
CA ASN A 12 19.60 -5.57 -4.21
C ASN A 12 18.10 -5.88 -4.00
N PRO A 13 17.36 -4.98 -3.33
CA PRO A 13 15.92 -5.11 -3.17
C PRO A 13 15.18 -4.97 -4.51
N VAL A 14 14.14 -5.78 -4.64
CA VAL A 14 13.15 -5.68 -5.72
C VAL A 14 11.78 -5.65 -5.08
N ILE A 15 11.06 -4.54 -5.25
CA ILE A 15 9.73 -4.36 -4.67
C ILE A 15 8.69 -4.10 -5.74
N SER A 16 7.48 -4.60 -5.54
CA SER A 16 6.29 -4.10 -6.25
C SER A 16 5.66 -2.97 -5.46
N MET A 17 5.15 -1.95 -6.15
CA MET A 17 4.51 -0.78 -5.57
C MET A 17 3.13 -0.58 -6.21
N ASP A 18 2.11 -0.40 -5.35
CA ASP A 18 0.74 -0.16 -5.80
C ASP A 18 -0.08 0.56 -4.72
N THR A 19 -0.92 1.52 -5.11
CA THR A 19 -1.97 2.06 -4.24
C THR A 19 -3.18 1.14 -4.33
N LYS A 20 -3.57 0.57 -3.19
CA LYS A 20 -4.73 -0.31 -3.11
C LYS A 20 -6.03 0.48 -3.06
N LYS A 21 -7.15 -0.24 -3.13
CA LYS A 21 -8.49 0.35 -3.07
C LYS A 21 -8.63 1.26 -1.84
N LYS A 22 -9.07 2.49 -2.07
CA LYS A 22 -9.40 3.48 -1.04
C LYS A 22 -10.69 3.07 -0.35
N GLU A 23 -10.74 3.17 0.97
CA GLU A 23 -11.91 2.80 1.76
C GLU A 23 -12.44 4.01 2.52
N LEU A 24 -13.76 4.20 2.51
CA LEU A 24 -14.41 5.26 3.28
C LEU A 24 -14.46 4.86 4.76
N LEU A 25 -14.08 5.78 5.64
CA LEU A 25 -14.23 5.63 7.08
C LEU A 25 -15.65 6.07 7.48
N GLY A 26 -16.34 5.21 8.22
CA GLY A 26 -17.69 5.47 8.70
C GLY A 26 -18.49 4.19 8.91
N THR A 27 -19.75 4.34 9.29
CA THR A 27 -20.65 3.21 9.58
C THR A 27 -21.30 2.71 8.30
N PHE A 28 -20.49 2.13 7.41
CA PHE A 28 -20.94 1.56 6.13
C PHE A 28 -21.08 0.04 6.22
N TYR A 29 -22.05 -0.50 5.50
CA TYR A 29 -22.27 -1.94 5.44
C TYR A 29 -21.06 -2.65 4.79
N ARG A 30 -20.57 -3.69 5.44
CA ARG A 30 -19.57 -4.61 4.90
C ARG A 30 -20.04 -6.03 5.19
N ASN A 31 -19.96 -6.91 4.21
CA ASN A 31 -20.33 -8.31 4.39
C ASN A 31 -19.42 -8.96 5.44
N GLY A 32 -20.01 -9.56 6.48
CA GLY A 32 -19.26 -10.18 7.57
C GLY A 32 -20.01 -10.20 8.89
N SER A 33 -19.29 -10.48 9.97
CA SER A 33 -19.82 -10.45 11.33
C SER A 33 -18.88 -9.71 12.25
N LEU A 34 -19.44 -8.95 13.18
CA LEU A 34 -18.71 -8.18 14.18
C LEU A 34 -19.02 -8.73 15.57
N TYR A 35 -18.00 -8.85 16.41
CA TYR A 35 -18.21 -9.09 17.84
C TYR A 35 -18.61 -7.77 18.52
N THR A 36 -19.90 -7.63 18.84
CA THR A 36 -20.48 -6.40 19.41
C THR A 36 -21.54 -6.74 20.45
N GLN A 37 -21.82 -5.82 21.36
CA GLN A 37 -22.84 -5.96 22.39
C GLN A 37 -24.27 -5.72 21.87
N ALA A 38 -24.41 -5.02 20.74
CA ALA A 38 -25.69 -4.71 20.11
C ALA A 38 -25.53 -4.53 18.59
N ALA A 39 -26.63 -4.68 17.86
CA ALA A 39 -26.67 -4.42 16.42
C ALA A 39 -26.31 -2.96 16.11
N ILE A 40 -25.41 -2.76 15.15
CA ILE A 40 -24.99 -1.44 14.68
C ILE A 40 -25.77 -1.13 13.41
N GLN A 41 -26.50 -0.02 13.39
CA GLN A 41 -27.14 0.48 12.17
C GLN A 41 -26.07 1.01 11.21
N THR A 42 -26.09 0.53 9.97
CA THR A 42 -25.12 0.88 8.94
C THR A 42 -25.80 1.48 7.72
N ASN A 43 -25.11 2.39 7.04
CA ASN A 43 -25.50 2.85 5.72
C ASN A 43 -25.30 1.72 4.71
N ASP A 44 -26.31 1.43 3.90
CA ASP A 44 -26.26 0.46 2.81
C ASP A 44 -25.51 1.00 1.57
N HIS A 45 -25.43 2.32 1.43
CA HIS A 45 -24.70 3.01 0.37
C HIS A 45 -23.45 3.74 0.89
N ASP A 46 -22.36 3.63 0.13
CA ASP A 46 -21.06 4.24 0.41
C ASP A 46 -20.97 5.66 -0.17
N PHE A 47 -21.73 6.61 0.39
CA PHE A 47 -21.62 8.02 -0.02
C PHE A 47 -20.44 8.73 0.68
N PRO A 48 -19.51 9.38 -0.06
CA PRO A 48 -18.41 10.12 0.55
C PRO A 48 -18.84 11.23 1.50
N SER A 49 -20.00 11.85 1.26
CA SER A 49 -20.58 12.88 2.15
C SER A 49 -21.01 12.34 3.52
N SER A 50 -21.23 11.02 3.63
CA SER A 50 -21.55 10.33 4.88
C SER A 50 -20.32 9.74 5.58
N ALA A 51 -19.14 9.89 4.98
CA ALA A 51 -17.89 9.38 5.53
C ALA A 51 -17.24 10.41 6.46
N THR A 52 -16.56 9.94 7.50
CA THR A 52 -15.72 10.78 8.37
C THR A 52 -14.32 10.99 7.79
N GLY A 53 -13.99 10.30 6.71
CA GLY A 53 -12.71 10.37 6.02
C GLY A 53 -12.53 9.20 5.04
N SER A 54 -11.33 9.05 4.51
CA SER A 54 -10.96 7.91 3.68
C SER A 54 -9.58 7.39 4.06
N VAL A 55 -9.40 6.08 4.02
CA VAL A 55 -8.09 5.43 4.12
C VAL A 55 -7.58 5.13 2.71
N ILE A 56 -6.34 5.49 2.48
CA ILE A 56 -5.59 5.27 1.24
C ILE A 56 -4.44 4.33 1.58
N PRO A 57 -4.54 3.04 1.23
CA PRO A 57 -3.47 2.09 1.48
C PRO A 57 -2.44 2.15 0.36
N HIS A 58 -1.18 2.45 0.70
CA HIS A 58 -0.04 2.37 -0.22
C HIS A 58 0.80 1.15 0.12
N GLY A 59 0.84 0.18 -0.80
CA GLY A 59 1.46 -1.12 -0.57
C GLY A 59 2.80 -1.27 -1.26
N PHE A 60 3.73 -1.92 -0.55
CA PHE A 60 4.97 -2.44 -1.09
C PHE A 60 5.04 -3.94 -0.86
N TYR A 61 5.43 -4.69 -1.89
CA TYR A 61 5.65 -6.13 -1.79
C TYR A 61 7.09 -6.46 -2.14
N ASP A 62 7.85 -6.98 -1.18
CA ASP A 62 9.22 -7.40 -1.38
C ASP A 62 9.25 -8.80 -2.01
N LEU A 63 9.73 -8.89 -3.24
CA LEU A 63 9.75 -10.14 -4.01
C LEU A 63 10.77 -11.14 -3.49
N LYS A 64 11.85 -10.69 -2.86
CA LYS A 64 12.91 -11.57 -2.38
C LYS A 64 12.57 -12.15 -1.02
N ARG A 65 11.93 -11.35 -0.16
CA ARG A 65 11.53 -11.75 1.20
C ARG A 65 10.13 -12.33 1.27
N ASN A 66 9.31 -12.15 0.24
CA ASN A 66 7.89 -12.53 0.25
C ASN A 66 7.14 -11.86 1.42
N THR A 67 7.35 -10.56 1.59
CA THR A 67 6.76 -9.75 2.68
C THR A 67 6.05 -8.54 2.13
N GLY A 68 4.86 -8.24 2.66
CA GLY A 68 4.10 -7.03 2.35
C GLY A 68 4.29 -5.96 3.42
N TYR A 69 4.42 -4.71 2.99
CA TYR A 69 4.41 -3.52 3.84
C TYR A 69 3.31 -2.59 3.35
N ILE A 70 2.54 -2.00 4.27
CA ILE A 70 1.43 -1.11 3.91
C ILE A 70 1.46 0.14 4.77
N THR A 71 1.41 1.30 4.11
CA THR A 71 1.22 2.59 4.75
C THR A 71 -0.24 3.00 4.58
N LEU A 72 -0.89 3.41 5.66
CA LEU A 72 -2.27 3.89 5.63
C LEU A 72 -2.28 5.41 5.73
N GLY A 73 -2.58 6.07 4.61
CA GLY A 73 -2.80 7.52 4.56
C GLY A 73 -4.26 7.85 4.79
N THR A 74 -4.55 9.02 5.36
CA THR A 74 -5.93 9.49 5.61
C THR A 74 -6.31 10.74 4.82
N SER A 75 -5.43 11.16 3.90
CA SER A 75 -5.55 12.40 3.13
C SER A 75 -5.74 12.10 1.65
N HIS A 76 -4.72 12.34 0.83
CA HIS A 76 -4.78 12.21 -0.62
C HIS A 76 -3.69 11.27 -1.14
N ASP A 77 -3.98 10.69 -2.30
CA ASP A 77 -3.09 9.81 -3.06
C ASP A 77 -2.28 10.67 -4.02
N THR A 78 -1.16 11.19 -3.51
CA THR A 78 -0.26 12.09 -4.22
C THR A 78 1.10 11.44 -4.41
N SER A 79 1.92 12.00 -5.31
CA SER A 79 3.32 11.60 -5.45
C SER A 79 4.11 11.77 -4.15
N GLU A 80 3.79 12.80 -3.36
CA GLU A 80 4.37 13.03 -2.04
C GLU A 80 4.06 11.86 -1.09
N PHE A 81 2.80 11.43 -1.03
CA PHE A 81 2.39 10.29 -0.21
C PHE A 81 3.08 8.98 -0.66
N ALA A 82 3.28 8.77 -1.96
CA ALA A 82 4.01 7.61 -2.47
C ALA A 82 5.49 7.63 -2.06
N CYS A 83 6.15 8.79 -2.18
CA CYS A 83 7.54 8.98 -1.74
C CYS A 83 7.70 8.77 -0.24
N ASP A 84 6.81 9.34 0.57
CA ASP A 84 6.81 9.16 2.02
C ASP A 84 6.60 7.69 2.39
N SER A 85 5.66 7.02 1.73
CA SER A 85 5.39 5.60 1.97
C SER A 85 6.61 4.73 1.61
N LEU A 86 7.31 5.04 0.51
CA LEU A 86 8.55 4.37 0.12
C LEU A 86 9.66 4.60 1.13
N PHE A 87 9.81 5.83 1.60
CA PHE A 87 10.79 6.20 2.62
C PHE A 87 10.52 5.46 3.93
N GLN A 88 9.26 5.38 4.36
CA GLN A 88 8.87 4.63 5.55
C GLN A 88 9.17 3.13 5.41
N TRP A 89 8.86 2.52 4.27
CA TRP A 89 9.26 1.13 4.01
C TRP A 89 10.79 0.97 4.08
N TRP A 90 11.55 1.88 3.47
CA TRP A 90 13.00 1.79 3.46
C TRP A 90 13.61 1.87 4.87
N VAL A 91 13.16 2.82 5.70
CA VAL A 91 13.70 3.01 7.05
C VAL A 91 13.32 1.87 7.99
N ASN A 92 12.10 1.33 7.86
CA ASN A 92 11.59 0.32 8.80
C ASN A 92 11.94 -1.12 8.39
N GLU A 93 12.09 -1.41 7.09
CA GLU A 93 12.31 -2.77 6.58
C GLU A 93 13.52 -2.83 5.63
N GLY A 94 13.57 -1.93 4.64
CA GLY A 94 14.54 -1.98 3.56
C GLY A 94 16.00 -1.94 4.04
N ILE A 95 16.37 -0.94 4.85
CA ILE A 95 17.73 -0.76 5.35
C ILE A 95 18.20 -1.90 6.26
N ILE A 96 17.27 -2.51 7.00
CA ILE A 96 17.55 -3.62 7.92
C ILE A 96 17.87 -4.88 7.12
N HIS A 97 17.14 -5.14 6.04
CA HIS A 97 17.26 -6.37 5.27
C HIS A 97 18.22 -6.26 4.08
N TYR A 98 18.53 -5.04 3.64
CA TYR A 98 19.41 -4.76 2.52
C TYR A 98 20.50 -3.73 2.88
N PRO A 99 21.29 -3.95 3.94
CA PRO A 99 22.25 -2.95 4.44
C PRO A 99 23.41 -2.65 3.46
N LYS A 100 23.61 -3.51 2.45
CA LYS A 100 24.63 -3.36 1.40
C LYS A 100 24.05 -2.97 0.05
N ALA A 101 22.74 -2.72 -0.05
CA ALA A 101 22.13 -2.36 -1.31
C ALA A 101 22.67 -1.02 -1.82
N LYS A 102 22.94 -0.98 -3.12
CA LYS A 102 23.42 0.21 -3.83
C LYS A 102 22.37 0.78 -4.78
N SER A 103 21.33 0.00 -5.04
CA SER A 103 20.21 0.38 -5.90
C SER A 103 18.95 -0.36 -5.46
N LEU A 104 17.80 0.18 -5.84
CA LEU A 104 16.48 -0.39 -5.60
C LEU A 104 15.74 -0.49 -6.94
N LEU A 105 15.16 -1.66 -7.22
CA LEU A 105 14.25 -1.82 -8.35
C LEU A 105 12.80 -1.77 -7.85
N ILE A 106 12.06 -0.77 -8.32
CA ILE A 106 10.62 -0.61 -8.04
C ILE A 106 9.85 -1.01 -9.29
N LEU A 107 8.97 -1.99 -9.13
CA LEU A 107 8.02 -2.41 -10.14
C LEU A 107 6.69 -1.72 -9.81
N CYS A 108 6.29 -0.74 -10.62
CA CYS A 108 5.01 -0.07 -10.43
C CYS A 108 3.93 -0.89 -11.16
N ASP A 109 3.02 -1.48 -10.40
CA ASP A 109 1.85 -2.12 -11.01
C ASP A 109 0.95 -1.00 -11.54
N GLY A 110 0.60 -1.04 -12.83
CA GLY A 110 -0.12 0.01 -13.56
C GLY A 110 -1.61 0.13 -13.19
N GLY A 111 -1.92 0.06 -11.90
CA GLY A 111 -3.27 0.25 -11.34
C GLY A 111 -3.76 1.70 -11.46
N GLY A 112 -4.95 1.98 -10.92
CA GLY A 112 -5.65 3.25 -11.15
C GLY A 112 -4.83 4.52 -10.88
N SER A 113 -4.01 4.52 -9.83
CA SER A 113 -3.13 5.65 -9.47
C SER A 113 -1.77 5.62 -10.17
N ASN A 114 -1.43 4.51 -10.82
CA ASN A 114 -0.18 4.25 -11.53
C ASN A 114 -0.41 4.07 -13.04
N SER A 115 -1.50 4.66 -13.58
CA SER A 115 -1.82 4.57 -15.01
C SER A 115 -0.62 5.04 -15.84
N SER A 116 -0.15 4.16 -16.74
CA SER A 116 0.91 4.48 -17.70
C SER A 116 0.38 5.15 -18.98
N ARG A 117 -0.87 5.65 -18.93
CA ARG A 117 -1.57 6.35 -20.01
C ARG A 117 -1.99 7.72 -19.55
#